data_AF-A0A2K4HVA8-F1
#
_entry.id   AF-A0A2K4HVA8-F1
#
_cell.length_a   1.000
_cell.length_b   1.000
_cell.length_c   1.000
_cell.angle_alpha   90.00
_cell.angle_beta   90.00
_cell.angle_gamma   90.00
#
_symmetry.space_group_name_H-M   'P 1'
#
loop_
_entity.id
_entity.type
_entity.pdbx_description
1 polymer ?
#
loop_
_entity_poly.entity_id
_entity_poly.type
_entity_poly.pdbx_seq_one_letter_code
_entity_poly.pdbx_strand_id
1 'polypeptide(L)'
;PYSLKILLENLLRFEDGVNVTRQDVEALLKWDPKATPSHEIAFTPARVIMQDFTGVPCVVDLAAMREAIVRLGGNAKRVNPLAPAELVIDHS
;
A
#
# COMPACT_ATOMS: atom_id res chain seq x y z
N PRO A 1 20.87 4.02 -6.37
CA PRO A 1 20.72 4.22 -4.90
C PRO A 1 20.33 2.90 -4.21
N TYR A 2 20.67 2.68 -2.94
CA TYR A 2 20.26 1.46 -2.23
C TYR A 2 18.74 1.37 -2.07
N SER A 3 18.07 2.52 -1.92
CA SER A 3 16.60 2.62 -1.92
C SER A 3 15.94 1.99 -3.15
N LEU A 4 16.54 2.11 -4.34
CA LEU A 4 16.01 1.47 -5.56
C LEU A 4 16.07 -0.05 -5.50
N LYS A 5 17.02 -0.64 -4.76
CA LYS A 5 17.06 -2.10 -4.57
C LYS A 5 15.86 -2.58 -3.75
N ILE A 6 15.42 -1.78 -2.77
CA ILE A 6 14.22 -2.06 -1.97
C ILE A 6 12.98 -2.00 -2.86
N LEU A 7 12.86 -0.96 -3.69
CA LEU A 7 11.75 -0.83 -4.64
C LEU A 7 11.76 -1.96 -5.69
N LEU A 8 12.93 -2.33 -6.20
CA LEU A 8 13.06 -3.40 -7.18
C LEU A 8 12.65 -4.76 -6.61
N GLU A 9 13.10 -5.07 -5.40
CA GLU A 9 12.68 -6.30 -4.71
C GLU A 9 11.17 -6.31 -4.49
N ASN A 10 10.60 -5.17 -4.08
CA ASN A 10 9.16 -5.03 -3.90
C ASN A 10 8.37 -5.31 -5.18
N LEU A 11 8.77 -4.68 -6.30
CA LEU A 11 8.13 -4.92 -7.60
C LEU A 11 8.26 -6.37 -8.04
N LEU A 12 9.44 -6.98 -7.89
CA LEU A 12 9.65 -8.39 -8.25
C LEU A 12 8.81 -9.35 -7.39
N ARG A 13 8.65 -9.06 -6.10
CA ARG A 13 7.87 -9.90 -5.18
C ARG A 13 6.37 -9.85 -5.47
N PHE A 14 5.86 -8.70 -5.87
CA PHE A 14 4.44 -8.45 -6.08
C PHE A 14 4.02 -8.41 -7.56
N GLU A 15 4.91 -8.81 -8.48
CA GLU A 15 4.59 -8.94 -9.90
C GLU A 15 3.46 -9.95 -10.10
N ASP A 16 2.34 -9.46 -10.61
CA ASP A 16 1.11 -10.23 -10.82
C ASP A 16 0.54 -10.04 -12.24
N GLY A 17 1.21 -9.22 -13.06
CA GLY A 17 0.79 -8.85 -14.41
C GLY A 17 -0.40 -7.89 -14.47
N VAL A 18 -0.94 -7.44 -13.33
CA VAL A 18 -2.12 -6.57 -13.25
C VAL A 18 -1.82 -5.27 -12.52
N ASN A 19 -1.41 -5.36 -11.24
CA ASN A 19 -1.06 -4.21 -10.41
C ASN A 19 0.43 -3.88 -10.53
N VAL A 20 1.26 -4.92 -10.66
CA VAL A 20 2.69 -4.80 -10.93
C VAL A 20 3.00 -5.61 -12.16
N THR A 21 3.48 -4.92 -13.19
CA THR A 21 3.81 -5.52 -14.47
C THR A 21 5.31 -5.63 -14.66
N ARG A 22 5.74 -6.51 -15.56
CA ARG A 22 7.12 -6.56 -16.03
C ARG A 22 7.64 -5.19 -16.53
N GLN A 23 6.78 -4.36 -17.10
CA GLN A 23 7.17 -3.03 -17.58
C GLN A 23 7.57 -2.12 -16.43
N ASP A 24 6.92 -2.21 -15.26
CA ASP A 24 7.25 -1.43 -14.07
C ASP A 24 8.65 -1.79 -13.54
N VAL A 25 9.00 -3.08 -13.56
CA VAL A 25 10.33 -3.58 -13.20
C VAL A 25 11.38 -3.02 -14.17
N GLU A 26 11.13 -3.10 -15.48
CA GLU A 26 12.04 -2.59 -16.50
C GLU A 26 12.20 -1.07 -16.46
N ALA A 27 11.12 -0.34 -16.15
CA ALA A 27 11.14 1.10 -15.95
C ALA A 27 12.06 1.49 -14.79
N LEU A 28 11.99 0.76 -13.67
CA LEU A 28 12.87 1.01 -12.52
C LEU A 28 14.34 0.69 -12.83
N LEU A 29 14.62 -0.34 -13.64
CA LEU A 29 15.99 -0.68 -14.07
C LEU A 29 16.60 0.39 -14.99
N LYS A 30 15.77 1.07 -15.78
CA LYS A 30 16.17 2.16 -16.69
C LYS A 30 16.07 3.55 -16.03
N TRP A 31 15.88 3.61 -14.72
CA TRP A 31 15.67 4.87 -14.00
C TRP A 31 16.87 5.82 -14.15
N ASP A 32 16.59 7.05 -14.58
CA ASP A 32 17.55 8.15 -14.67
C ASP A 32 17.13 9.30 -13.73
N PRO A 33 17.95 9.67 -12.74
CA PRO A 33 17.65 10.75 -11.81
C PRO A 33 17.54 12.14 -12.46
N LYS A 34 18.08 12.33 -13.68
CA LYS A 34 18.05 13.62 -14.39
C LYS A 34 16.88 13.74 -15.36
N ALA A 35 16.23 12.63 -15.67
CA ALA A 35 15.09 12.62 -16.58
C ALA A 35 13.84 13.17 -15.89
N THR A 36 12.94 13.77 -16.68
CA THR A 36 11.61 14.13 -16.19
C THR A 36 10.83 12.86 -15.84
N PRO A 37 10.22 12.76 -14.65
CA PRO A 37 9.41 11.62 -14.26
C PRO A 37 8.28 11.38 -15.28
N SER A 38 8.17 10.14 -15.76
CA SER A 38 7.23 9.78 -16.83
C SER A 38 6.56 8.42 -16.64
N HIS A 39 6.99 7.64 -15.65
CA HIS A 39 6.44 6.32 -15.33
C HIS A 39 6.20 6.20 -13.84
N GLU A 40 4.98 5.84 -13.44
CA GLU A 40 4.62 5.56 -12.07
C GLU A 40 4.78 4.06 -11.79
N ILE A 41 5.15 3.72 -10.56
CA ILE A 41 5.29 2.33 -10.13
C ILE A 41 4.45 2.11 -8.87
N ALA A 42 3.91 0.91 -8.72
CA ALA A 42 3.29 0.51 -7.46
C ALA A 42 4.37 0.23 -6.39
N PHE A 43 4.00 0.44 -5.14
CA PHE A 43 4.81 0.05 -3.99
C PHE A 43 3.88 -0.53 -2.93
N THR A 44 4.19 -1.73 -2.47
CA THR A 44 3.42 -2.44 -1.44
C THR A 44 4.26 -2.55 -0.18
N PRO A 45 4.13 -1.60 0.78
CA PRO A 45 4.88 -1.64 2.03
C PRO A 45 4.64 -2.93 2.82
N ALA A 46 5.65 -3.37 3.56
CA ALA A 46 5.55 -4.58 4.37
C ALA A 46 4.61 -4.44 5.58
N ARG A 47 4.40 -3.21 6.08
CA ARG A 47 3.51 -2.88 7.21
C ARG A 47 3.15 -1.40 7.19
N VAL A 48 2.13 -1.03 7.96
CA VAL A 48 1.67 0.35 8.13
C VAL A 48 1.76 0.72 9.61
N ILE A 49 2.37 1.86 9.90
CA ILE A 49 2.34 2.48 11.22
C ILE A 49 1.46 3.73 11.15
N MET A 50 0.52 3.85 12.08
CA MET A 50 -0.39 4.97 12.19
C MET A 50 -0.21 5.63 13.55
N GLN A 51 -0.23 6.96 13.56
CA GLN A 51 -0.25 7.76 14.78
C GLN A 51 -1.70 8.09 15.14
N ASP A 52 -2.03 8.26 16.42
CA ASP A 52 -3.39 8.41 16.94
C ASP A 52 -4.36 9.27 16.10
N PHE A 53 -3.98 10.51 15.74
CA PHE A 53 -4.82 11.43 14.97
C PHE A 53 -5.16 10.92 13.57
N THR A 54 -4.28 10.12 12.98
CA THR A 54 -4.47 9.50 11.66
C THR A 54 -5.06 8.09 11.74
N GLY A 55 -4.80 7.39 12.85
CA GLY A 55 -5.24 6.02 13.04
C GLY A 55 -6.71 5.92 13.43
N VAL A 56 -7.21 6.85 14.24
CA VAL A 56 -8.63 6.90 14.61
C VAL A 56 -9.54 7.05 13.37
N PRO A 57 -9.36 8.05 12.48
CA PRO A 57 -10.19 8.16 11.27
C PRO A 57 -10.05 6.93 10.36
N CYS A 58 -8.85 6.35 10.22
CA CYS A 58 -8.65 5.12 9.45
C CYS A 58 -9.47 3.93 9.99
N VAL A 59 -9.56 3.77 11.33
CA VAL A 59 -10.41 2.74 11.94
C VAL A 59 -11.90 3.04 11.75
N VAL A 60 -12.31 4.31 11.79
CA VAL A 60 -13.69 4.71 11.48
C VAL A 60 -14.03 4.37 10.03
N ASP A 61 -13.14 4.60 9.07
CA ASP A 61 -13.33 4.24 7.67
C ASP A 61 -13.49 2.72 7.51
N LEU A 62 -12.68 1.90 8.20
CA LEU A 62 -12.85 0.45 8.23
C LEU A 62 -14.22 0.03 8.75
N ALA A 63 -14.72 0.70 9.79
CA ALA A 63 -16.06 0.44 10.34
C ALA A 63 -17.17 0.81 9.33
N ALA A 64 -17.05 1.98 8.69
CA ALA A 64 -18.00 2.43 7.67
C ALA A 64 -18.02 1.50 6.44
N MET A 65 -16.84 1.05 5.98
CA MET A 65 -16.73 0.09 4.89
C MET A 65 -17.37 -1.26 5.26
N ARG A 66 -17.19 -1.74 6.49
CA ARG A 66 -17.84 -2.97 6.96
C ARG A 66 -19.37 -2.85 6.93
N GLU A 67 -19.90 -1.73 7.42
CA GLU A 67 -21.33 -1.47 7.37
C GLU A 67 -21.85 -1.43 5.93
N ALA A 68 -21.14 -0.74 5.02
CA ALA A 68 -21.48 -0.68 3.61
C ALA A 68 -21.51 -2.07 2.95
N ILE A 69 -20.53 -2.93 3.22
CA ILE A 69 -20.52 -4.30 2.70
C ILE A 69 -21.75 -5.09 3.18
N VAL A 70 -22.12 -4.98 4.45
CA VAL A 70 -23.32 -5.67 4.98
C VAL A 70 -24.59 -5.18 4.31
N ARG A 71 -24.73 -3.86 4.12
CA ARG A 71 -25.88 -3.27 3.41
C ARG A 71 -26.00 -3.78 1.96
N LEU A 72 -24.88 -4.13 1.33
CA LEU A 72 -24.82 -4.73 -0.01
C LEU A 72 -24.97 -6.27 0.00
N GLY A 73 -25.27 -6.88 1.15
CA GLY A 73 -25.44 -8.34 1.30
C GLY A 73 -24.13 -9.13 1.35
N GLY A 74 -22.99 -8.45 1.51
CA GLY A 74 -21.67 -9.06 1.60
C GLY A 74 -21.23 -9.40 3.02
N ASN A 75 -20.07 -10.03 3.14
CA ASN A 75 -19.47 -10.41 4.41
C ASN A 75 -18.51 -9.32 4.93
N ALA A 76 -18.85 -8.67 6.05
CA ALA A 76 -18.02 -7.65 6.71
C ALA A 76 -16.60 -8.12 7.03
N LYS A 77 -16.39 -9.43 7.28
CA LYS A 77 -15.06 -10.00 7.56
C LYS A 77 -14.10 -9.93 6.37
N ARG A 78 -14.56 -9.52 5.18
CA ARG A 78 -13.69 -9.23 4.04
C ARG A 78 -12.99 -7.87 4.15
N VAL A 79 -13.48 -6.97 5.00
CA VAL A 79 -12.84 -5.67 5.27
C VAL A 79 -11.92 -5.79 6.48
N ASN A 80 -10.65 -6.08 6.20
CA ASN A 80 -9.58 -6.15 7.18
C ASN A 80 -8.28 -5.62 6.56
N PRO A 81 -7.36 -5.06 7.37
CA PRO A 81 -6.01 -4.77 6.92
C PRO A 81 -5.35 -6.03 6.33
N LEU A 82 -4.77 -5.89 5.14
CA LEU A 82 -4.09 -7.00 4.44
C LEU A 82 -2.60 -7.10 4.81
N ALA A 83 -2.01 -5.98 5.22
CA ALA A 83 -0.68 -5.91 5.79
C ALA A 83 -0.76 -5.68 7.31
N PRO A 84 0.26 -6.09 8.08
CA PRO A 84 0.38 -5.73 9.49
C PRO A 84 0.22 -4.22 9.69
N ALA A 85 -0.57 -3.84 10.68
CA ALA A 85 -0.87 -2.46 11.00
C ALA A 85 -0.66 -2.22 12.50
N GLU A 86 0.11 -1.20 12.84
CA GLU A 86 0.36 -0.77 14.21
C GLU A 86 -0.22 0.63 14.44
N LEU A 87 -1.03 0.79 15.50
CA LEU A 87 -1.50 2.10 15.96
C LEU A 87 -0.70 2.52 17.19
N VAL A 88 0.01 3.62 17.08
CA VAL A 88 0.79 4.22 18.16
C VAL A 88 0.01 5.38 18.76
N ILE A 89 -0.29 5.27 20.06
CA ILE A 89 -0.88 6.33 20.87
C ILE A 89 0.22 6.79 21.83
N ASP A 90 0.87 7.89 21.49
CA ASP A 90 2.05 8.39 22.19
C ASP A 90 1.91 9.85 22.65
N HIS A 91 0.84 10.55 22.25
CA HIS A 91 0.56 11.91 22.68
C HIS A 91 -0.69 11.92 23.57
N SER A 92 -0.54 12.42 24.80
CA SER A 92 -1.62 12.64 25.78
C SER A 92 -1.52 14.06 26.33
#